data_AF-A0A0C2FP77-F1
#
_entry.id   AF-A0A0C2FP77-F1
#
_cell.length_a   1.000
_cell.length_b   1.000
_cell.length_c   1.000
_cell.angle_alpha   90.00
_cell.angle_beta   90.00
_cell.angle_gamma   90.00
#
_symmetry.space_group_name_H-M   'P 1'
#
loop_
_entity.id
_entity.type
_entity.pdbx_description
1 polymer ?
#
loop_
_entity_poly.entity_id
_entity_poly.type
_entity_poly.pdbx_seq_one_letter_code
_entity_poly.pdbx_strand_id
1 'polypeptide(L)'
;CDDMASSSGGTEDVVICINCRQSIQYKLHVKCCECPAIICIDCFSYGCEAGSHVRGHNYEICDPLGGRTFDAKGSWGAIEEKKLLAAAYRYKLGNWGEVTKLMETNRPISEVQEYYDRFFIRGPIGQLALKKLN
;
A
#
# COMPACT_ATOMS: atom_id res chain seq x y z
N CYS A 1 9.49 33.43 15.77
CA CYS A 1 10.12 32.28 16.43
C CYS A 1 9.15 31.12 16.28
N ASP A 2 9.71 30.01 15.84
CA ASP A 2 9.08 28.92 15.12
C ASP A 2 8.36 27.94 16.05
N ASP A 3 7.11 27.61 15.74
CA ASP A 3 6.44 26.46 16.32
C ASP A 3 6.43 25.33 15.29
N MET A 4 7.49 24.51 15.37
CA MET A 4 7.67 23.31 14.55
C MET A 4 6.72 22.19 14.98
N ALA A 5 6.12 21.57 13.97
CA ALA A 5 5.29 20.38 14.07
C ALA A 5 6.05 19.18 14.67
N SER A 6 5.48 18.59 15.72
CA SER A 6 5.86 17.25 16.17
C SER A 6 5.15 16.22 15.31
N SER A 7 5.86 15.72 14.30
CA SER A 7 5.42 14.57 13.50
C SER A 7 5.80 13.31 14.25
N SER A 8 4.81 12.64 14.84
CA SER A 8 4.96 11.32 15.46
C SER A 8 5.41 10.32 14.39
N GLY A 9 6.69 9.96 14.39
CA GLY A 9 7.21 8.84 13.61
C GLY A 9 6.64 7.54 14.16
N GLY A 10 5.60 7.02 13.51
CA GLY A 10 5.14 5.65 13.74
C GLY A 10 6.23 4.70 13.26
N THR A 11 6.80 3.92 14.16
CA THR A 11 7.60 2.74 13.79
C THR A 11 6.64 1.73 13.18
N GLU A 12 6.54 1.68 11.86
CA GLU A 12 5.77 0.63 11.19
C GLU A 12 6.48 -0.71 11.41
N ASP A 13 5.82 -1.62 12.12
CA ASP A 13 6.34 -2.95 12.39
C ASP A 13 6.54 -3.72 11.07
N VAL A 14 7.77 -4.17 10.82
CA VAL A 14 8.10 -4.99 9.64
C VAL A 14 7.36 -6.32 9.75
N VAL A 15 6.49 -6.61 8.78
CA VAL A 15 5.75 -7.88 8.75
C VAL A 15 6.67 -9.00 8.25
N ILE A 16 6.89 -10.01 9.09
CA ILE A 16 7.79 -11.13 8.84
C ILE A 16 7.02 -12.45 8.94
N CYS A 17 7.24 -13.34 7.97
CA CYS A 17 6.67 -14.68 8.01
C CYS A 17 7.23 -15.48 9.21
N ILE A 18 6.34 -16.04 10.04
CA ILE A 18 6.72 -16.82 11.23
C ILE A 18 7.56 -18.05 10.88
N ASN A 19 7.34 -18.66 9.71
CA ASN A 19 8.03 -19.88 9.29
C ASN A 19 9.36 -19.60 8.57
N CYS A 20 9.33 -18.98 7.39
CA CYS A 20 10.53 -18.77 6.58
C CYS A 20 11.33 -17.50 6.94
N ARG A 21 10.83 -16.68 7.87
CA ARG A 21 11.48 -15.45 8.36
C ARG A 21 11.74 -14.38 7.28
N GLN A 22 11.15 -14.53 6.09
CA GLN A 22 11.22 -13.52 5.03
C GLN A 22 10.28 -12.34 5.35
N SER A 23 10.71 -11.13 4.96
CA SER A 23 9.84 -9.95 4.98
C SER A 23 8.74 -10.08 3.93
N ILE A 24 7.51 -9.82 4.35
CA ILE A 24 6.29 -9.90 3.56
C ILE A 24 5.42 -8.65 3.68
N GLN A 25 6.00 -7.54 4.16
CA GLN A 25 5.34 -6.26 4.37
C GLN A 25 4.51 -5.78 3.16
N TYR A 26 5.01 -5.98 1.94
CA TYR A 26 4.35 -5.56 0.70
C TYR A 26 3.82 -6.73 -0.14
N LYS A 27 3.67 -7.91 0.46
CA LYS A 27 3.18 -9.11 -0.23
C LYS A 27 1.87 -9.57 0.38
N LEU A 28 1.01 -10.16 -0.46
CA LEU A 28 -0.14 -10.90 0.02
C LEU A 28 0.32 -11.92 1.06
N HIS A 29 -0.37 -11.98 2.19
CA HIS A 29 -0.03 -12.89 3.26
C HIS A 29 -1.28 -13.29 4.04
N VAL A 30 -1.12 -14.28 4.91
CA VAL A 30 -2.19 -14.79 5.75
C VAL A 30 -1.91 -14.41 7.20
N LYS A 31 -2.94 -13.91 7.87
CA LYS A 31 -2.94 -13.68 9.31
C LYS A 31 -3.86 -14.69 9.97
N CYS A 32 -3.33 -15.39 10.97
CA CYS A 32 -4.09 -16.34 11.75
C CYS A 32 -5.08 -15.60 12.68
N CYS A 33 -6.30 -16.11 12.80
CA CYS A 33 -7.33 -15.55 13.69
C CYS A 33 -7.26 -16.12 15.11
N GLU A 34 -6.52 -17.21 15.31
CA GLU A 34 -6.47 -17.95 16.59
C GLU A 34 -5.14 -17.78 17.32
N CYS A 35 -4.10 -17.27 16.66
CA CYS A 35 -2.78 -17.05 17.25
C CYS A 35 -2.07 -15.88 16.54
N PRO A 36 -1.01 -15.29 17.11
CA PRO A 36 -0.32 -14.12 16.55
C PRO A 36 0.55 -14.43 15.31
N ALA A 37 0.25 -15.51 14.60
CA ALA A 37 1.04 -15.95 13.45
C ALA A 37 0.66 -15.17 12.19
N ILE A 38 1.68 -14.68 11.52
CA ILE A 38 1.60 -14.13 10.17
C ILE A 38 2.47 -14.99 9.28
N ILE A 39 1.92 -15.46 8.17
CA ILE A 39 2.55 -16.46 7.30
C ILE A 39 2.46 -16.03 5.83
N CYS A 40 3.55 -16.23 5.08
CA CYS A 40 3.53 -15.95 3.65
C CYS A 40 2.68 -16.99 2.91
N ILE A 41 2.19 -16.62 1.71
CA ILE A 41 1.33 -17.49 0.90
C ILE A 41 2.00 -18.83 0.58
N ASP A 42 3.30 -18.83 0.29
CA ASP A 42 4.03 -20.07 -0.01
C ASP A 42 4.03 -21.02 1.20
N CYS A 43 4.42 -20.54 2.39
CA CYS A 43 4.43 -21.36 3.60
C CYS A 43 3.03 -21.82 4.01
N PHE A 44 2.02 -20.97 3.82
CA PHE A 44 0.62 -21.34 4.04
C PHE A 44 0.19 -22.47 3.09
N SER A 45 0.55 -22.39 1.81
CA SER A 45 0.20 -23.40 0.79
C SER A 45 0.83 -24.77 1.07
N TYR A 46 1.99 -24.81 1.71
CA TYR A 46 2.63 -26.04 2.18
C TYR A 46 2.08 -26.56 3.50
N GLY A 47 1.13 -25.84 4.13
CA GLY A 47 0.54 -26.22 5.41
C GLY A 47 1.53 -26.16 6.57
N CYS A 48 2.50 -25.22 6.53
CA CYS A 48 3.51 -25.10 7.58
C CYS A 48 2.89 -24.72 8.93
N GLU A 49 3.35 -25.37 9.98
CA GLU A 49 2.98 -25.12 11.38
C GLU A 49 4.20 -24.57 12.13
N ALA A 50 4.01 -23.60 13.02
CA ALA A 50 5.11 -22.93 13.71
C ALA A 50 4.69 -22.39 15.08
N GLY A 51 5.38 -22.82 16.14
CA GLY A 51 5.04 -22.44 17.51
C GLY A 51 3.63 -22.89 17.88
N SER A 52 2.76 -21.95 18.23
CA SER A 52 1.35 -22.20 18.54
C SER A 52 0.44 -22.25 17.31
N HIS A 53 0.96 -22.01 16.10
CA HIS A 53 0.17 -22.04 14.88
C HIS A 53 0.07 -23.46 14.32
N VAL A 54 -1.15 -23.88 14.00
CA VAL A 54 -1.44 -25.13 13.28
C VAL A 54 -2.26 -24.84 12.03
N ARG A 55 -2.18 -25.72 11.02
CA ARG A 55 -2.77 -25.52 9.69
C ARG A 55 -4.30 -25.43 9.68
N GLY A 56 -4.94 -25.91 10.74
CA GLY A 56 -6.39 -25.93 10.88
C GLY A 56 -6.99 -24.65 11.46
N HIS A 57 -6.17 -23.69 11.89
CA HIS A 57 -6.68 -22.43 12.44
C HIS A 57 -7.40 -21.60 11.37
N ASN A 58 -8.46 -20.93 11.79
CA ASN A 58 -9.13 -19.91 11.00
C ASN A 58 -8.16 -18.77 10.67
N TYR A 59 -8.31 -18.19 9.49
CA TYR A 59 -7.38 -17.21 8.96
C TYR A 59 -8.07 -16.13 8.13
N GLU A 60 -7.38 -15.01 7.96
CA GLU A 60 -7.75 -13.92 7.04
C GLU A 60 -6.63 -13.69 6.03
N ILE A 61 -7.00 -13.28 4.81
CA ILE A 61 -6.05 -12.90 3.76
C ILE A 61 -5.84 -11.39 3.86
N CYS A 62 -4.58 -10.97 4.00
CA CYS A 62 -4.16 -9.58 4.05
C CYS A 62 -3.50 -9.20 2.73
N ASP A 63 -4.05 -8.18 2.06
CA ASP A 63 -3.47 -7.54 0.88
C ASP A 63 -2.95 -6.13 1.23
N PRO A 64 -1.63 -5.96 1.42
CA PRO A 64 -1.05 -4.67 1.79
C PRO A 64 -1.13 -3.59 0.70
N LEU A 65 -1.31 -3.99 -0.56
CA LEU A 65 -1.45 -3.04 -1.68
C LEU A 65 -2.92 -2.66 -1.89
N GLY A 66 -3.83 -3.53 -1.45
CA GLY A 66 -5.26 -3.42 -1.66
C GLY A 66 -5.65 -3.79 -3.10
N GLY A 67 -6.95 -3.93 -3.30
CA GLY A 67 -7.51 -4.26 -4.61
C GLY A 67 -7.14 -3.23 -5.69
N ARG A 68 -7.28 -3.63 -6.96
CA ARG A 68 -7.00 -2.78 -8.11
C ARG A 68 -8.19 -1.86 -8.38
N THR A 69 -7.98 -0.55 -8.42
CA THR A 69 -9.02 0.40 -8.80
C THR A 69 -9.16 0.51 -10.32
N PHE A 70 -8.04 0.47 -11.03
CA PHE A 70 -7.99 0.53 -12.49
C PHE A 70 -7.49 -0.78 -13.10
N ASP A 71 -8.16 -1.22 -14.16
CA ASP A 71 -7.76 -2.41 -14.94
C ASP A 71 -6.65 -2.05 -15.94
N ALA A 72 -5.51 -1.64 -15.39
CA ALA A 72 -4.32 -1.26 -16.15
C ALA A 72 -3.15 -2.19 -15.82
N LYS A 73 -2.32 -2.47 -16.83
CA LYS A 73 -1.03 -3.14 -16.64
C LYS A 73 -0.18 -2.31 -15.67
N GLY A 74 0.02 -2.82 -14.46
CA GLY A 74 0.81 -2.17 -13.41
C GLY A 74 0.47 -2.75 -12.04
N SER A 75 1.33 -2.59 -11.03
CA SER A 75 1.15 -3.13 -9.67
C SER A 75 0.48 -2.16 -8.69
N TRP A 76 -0.15 -1.10 -9.18
CA TRP A 76 -0.80 -0.09 -8.32
C TRP A 76 -2.04 -0.68 -7.66
N GLY A 77 -2.07 -0.61 -6.34
CA GLY A 77 -3.22 -1.00 -5.53
C GLY A 77 -3.91 0.22 -4.93
N ALA A 78 -5.17 0.07 -4.55
CA ALA A 78 -6.02 1.16 -4.04
C ALA A 78 -5.42 1.87 -2.81
N ILE A 79 -4.62 1.17 -2.01
CA ILE A 79 -3.93 1.77 -0.86
C ILE A 79 -2.83 2.73 -1.33
N GLU A 80 -2.03 2.30 -2.31
CA GLU A 80 -0.97 3.13 -2.92
C GLU A 80 -1.57 4.36 -3.61
N GLU A 81 -2.65 4.17 -4.37
CA GLU A 81 -3.38 5.25 -5.04
C GLU A 81 -3.97 6.26 -4.04
N LYS A 82 -4.49 5.79 -2.90
CA LYS A 82 -4.97 6.67 -1.83
C LYS A 82 -3.84 7.52 -1.24
N LYS A 83 -2.66 6.91 -1.00
CA LYS A 83 -1.46 7.65 -0.56
C LYS A 83 -1.07 8.72 -1.60
N LEU A 84 -1.08 8.37 -2.89
CA LEU A 84 -0.81 9.31 -3.99
C LEU A 84 -1.77 10.51 -3.98
N LEU A 85 -3.09 10.26 -3.91
CA LEU A 85 -4.09 11.33 -3.89
C LEU A 85 -3.92 12.26 -2.68
N ALA A 86 -3.67 11.71 -1.50
CA ALA A 86 -3.46 12.49 -0.27
C ALA A 86 -2.20 13.37 -0.38
N ALA A 87 -1.11 12.80 -0.90
CA ALA A 87 0.15 13.51 -1.07
C ALA A 87 0.06 14.60 -2.15
N ALA A 88 -0.57 14.30 -3.28
CA ALA A 88 -0.86 15.25 -4.35
C ALA A 88 -1.70 16.43 -3.86
N TYR A 89 -2.71 16.17 -3.03
CA TYR A 89 -3.55 17.20 -2.42
C TYR A 89 -2.76 18.13 -1.47
N ARG A 90 -1.83 17.56 -0.69
CA ARG A 90 -1.00 18.29 0.28
C ARG A 90 0.04 19.19 -0.41
N TYR A 91 0.76 18.67 -1.39
CA TYR A 91 1.88 19.38 -2.05
C TYR A 91 1.50 20.08 -3.36
N LYS A 92 0.20 20.18 -3.66
CA LYS A 92 -0.37 20.98 -4.77
C LYS A 92 0.23 20.68 -6.15
N LEU A 93 0.52 19.41 -6.46
CA LEU A 93 0.95 18.93 -7.79
C LEU A 93 2.22 19.56 -8.39
N GLY A 94 2.99 20.35 -7.63
CA GLY A 94 4.22 21.01 -8.09
C GLY A 94 5.51 20.38 -7.56
N ASN A 95 5.43 19.64 -6.45
CA ASN A 95 6.60 19.08 -5.77
C ASN A 95 6.54 17.55 -5.69
N TRP A 96 6.78 16.89 -6.82
CA TRP A 96 6.69 15.43 -6.92
C TRP A 96 7.71 14.67 -6.07
N GLY A 97 8.84 15.30 -5.71
CA GLY A 97 9.80 14.72 -4.78
C GLY A 97 9.23 14.57 -3.36
N GLU A 98 8.50 15.58 -2.87
CA GLU A 98 7.82 15.48 -1.58
C GLU A 98 6.58 14.57 -1.65
N VAL A 99 5.93 14.47 -2.81
CA VAL A 99 4.84 13.52 -3.03
C VAL A 99 5.33 12.08 -2.89
N THR A 100 6.39 11.67 -3.59
CA THR A 100 6.91 10.30 -3.51
C THR A 100 7.44 9.98 -2.12
N LYS A 101 8.07 10.96 -1.46
CA LYS A 101 8.54 10.84 -0.07
C LYS A 101 7.39 10.58 0.91
N LEU A 102 6.29 11.32 0.81
CA LEU A 102 5.12 11.10 1.67
C LEU A 102 4.36 9.81 1.33
N MET A 103 4.42 9.35 0.08
CA MET A 103 3.87 8.06 -0.31
C MET A 103 4.69 6.88 0.21
N GLU A 104 5.96 7.10 0.57
CA GLU A 104 6.93 6.06 0.94
C GLU A 104 7.07 5.00 -0.16
N THR A 105 6.99 5.43 -1.42
CA THR A 105 7.08 4.53 -2.58
C THR A 105 8.51 4.46 -3.10
N ASN A 106 8.91 3.29 -3.60
CA ASN A 106 10.18 3.08 -4.29
C ASN A 106 10.08 3.37 -5.79
N ARG A 107 8.93 3.82 -6.29
CA ARG A 107 8.73 4.14 -7.70
C ARG A 107 9.45 5.44 -8.09
N PRO A 108 9.98 5.52 -9.33
CA PRO A 108 10.50 6.76 -9.87
C PRO A 108 9.45 7.88 -9.89
N ILE A 109 9.88 9.11 -9.62
CA ILE A 109 9.02 10.30 -9.67
C ILE A 109 8.25 10.40 -11.00
N SER A 110 8.92 10.12 -12.12
CA SER A 110 8.31 10.15 -13.45
C SER A 110 7.15 9.16 -13.60
N GLU A 111 7.28 7.96 -13.04
CA GLU A 111 6.24 6.93 -13.07
C GLU A 111 5.03 7.37 -12.25
N VAL A 112 5.25 7.94 -11.05
CA VAL A 112 4.18 8.44 -10.18
C VAL A 112 3.43 9.60 -10.83
N GLN A 113 4.16 10.52 -11.45
CA GLN A 113 3.57 11.66 -12.17
C GLN A 113 2.75 11.21 -13.39
N GLU A 114 3.31 10.32 -14.22
CA GLU A 114 2.62 9.79 -15.40
C GLU A 114 1.36 9.03 -14.99
N TYR A 115 1.44 8.21 -13.95
CA TYR A 115 0.30 7.47 -13.43
C TYR A 115 -0.81 8.42 -12.96
N TYR A 116 -0.46 9.43 -12.14
CA TYR A 116 -1.42 10.40 -11.64
C TYR A 116 -2.16 11.12 -12.77
N ASP A 117 -1.38 11.61 -13.73
CA ASP A 117 -1.89 12.33 -14.89
C ASP A 117 -2.80 11.44 -15.77
N ARG A 118 -2.38 10.21 -16.06
CA ARG A 118 -3.14 9.27 -16.90
C ARG A 118 -4.47 8.88 -16.28
N PHE A 119 -4.50 8.54 -14.99
CA PHE A 119 -5.69 7.94 -14.36
C PHE A 119 -6.58 8.96 -13.64
N PHE A 120 -6.00 9.95 -12.96
CA PHE A 120 -6.78 10.90 -12.16
C PHE A 120 -7.07 12.22 -12.88
N ILE A 121 -6.25 12.63 -13.86
CA ILE A 121 -6.48 13.87 -14.62
C ILE A 121 -7.14 13.59 -15.97
N ARG A 122 -6.51 12.78 -16.83
CA ARG A 122 -7.04 12.48 -18.17
C ARG A 122 -8.03 11.31 -18.17
N GLY A 123 -8.01 10.51 -17.11
CA GLY A 123 -8.88 9.34 -16.95
C GLY A 123 -10.33 9.69 -16.62
N PRO A 124 -11.19 8.67 -16.44
CA PRO A 124 -12.62 8.85 -16.22
C PRO A 124 -12.94 9.74 -15.01
N ILE A 125 -12.15 9.63 -13.94
CA ILE A 125 -12.34 10.41 -12.71
C ILE A 125 -12.12 11.90 -12.98
N GLY A 126 -11.00 12.26 -13.62
CA GLY A 126 -10.68 13.65 -13.93
C GLY A 126 -11.68 14.27 -14.90
N GLN A 127 -12.08 13.54 -15.94
CA GLN A 127 -13.12 14.00 -16.87
C GLN A 127 -14.47 14.24 -16.17
N LEU A 128 -14.86 13.38 -15.23
CA LEU A 128 -16.07 13.57 -14.45
C LEU A 128 -15.96 14.79 -13.53
N ALA A 129 -14.80 15.00 -12.90
CA ALA A 129 -14.57 16.17 -12.05
C ALA A 129 -14.65 17.47 -12.86
N LEU A 130 -14.04 17.53 -14.05
CA LEU A 130 -14.11 18.69 -14.94
C LEU A 130 -15.55 19.01 -15.37
N LYS A 131 -16.36 17.99 -15.68
CA LYS A 131 -17.78 18.17 -16.02
C LYS A 131 -18.62 18.75 -14.89
N LYS A 132 -18.19 18.62 -13.63
CA LYS A 132 -18.89 19.19 -12.47
C LYS A 132 -18.45 20.62 -12.15
N LEU A 133 -17.38 21.10 -12.75
CA LEU A 133 -16.86 22.46 -12.56
C LEU A 133 -17.44 23.45 -13.60
N ASN A 134 -17.99 22.94 -14.69
CA ASN A 134 -18.71 23.68 -15.72
C ASN A 134 -20.22 23.59 -15.49
#